data_AF-A0A1V3X0T8-F1
#
_entry.id   AF-A0A1V3X0T8-F1
#
_cell.length_a   1.000
_cell.length_b   1.000
_cell.length_c   1.000
_cell.angle_alpha   90.00
_cell.angle_beta   90.00
_cell.angle_gamma   90.00
#
_symmetry.space_group_name_H-M   'P 1'
#
loop_
_entity.id
_entity.type
_entity.pdbx_description
1 polymer ?
#
loop_
_entity_poly.entity_id
_entity_poly.type
_entity_poly.pdbx_seq_one_letter_code
_entity_poly.pdbx_strand_id
1 'polypeptide(L)'
;MIRAVWNGAVLAEAPQTIRLEGNDYFPPESLRREHLVDSRTKSICPWKGLAHYYTVSVNGDVNPDAAWYYPRPSPLARRIKNHVAFWNGVRVEGEPEEAPAPPPSEEGNRLPIWRIGITGGLVGILCCVGPTVLAMFGIISGATALAWANNLYGNYAWWFRLSGLGVLALLAWIALRRRNQCSLGGVRRLRWRLATMLAIAAGTYAVLYGVTTWLERFA
;
A
#
# COMPACT_ATOMS: atom_id res chain seq x y z
N MET A 1 -4.63 -6.51 -50.14
CA MET A 1 -3.59 -5.46 -49.93
C MET A 1 -4.26 -4.21 -49.37
N ILE A 2 -3.59 -3.55 -48.43
CA ILE A 2 -4.09 -2.36 -47.71
C ILE A 2 -3.34 -1.12 -48.24
N ARG A 3 -4.07 -0.03 -48.50
CA ARG A 3 -3.55 1.20 -49.10
C ARG A 3 -4.00 2.42 -48.32
N ALA A 4 -3.08 3.36 -48.10
CA ALA A 4 -3.38 4.70 -47.60
C ALA A 4 -3.38 5.69 -48.76
N VAL A 5 -4.51 6.39 -48.97
CA VAL A 5 -4.74 7.26 -50.12
C VAL A 5 -5.19 8.66 -49.68
N TRP A 6 -4.58 9.69 -50.25
CA TRP A 6 -4.95 11.08 -50.03
C TRP A 6 -4.84 11.89 -51.32
N ASN A 7 -5.85 12.70 -51.64
CA ASN A 7 -5.97 13.45 -52.91
C ASN A 7 -5.68 12.61 -54.18
N GLY A 8 -6.09 11.33 -54.16
CA GLY A 8 -5.88 10.39 -55.27
C GLY A 8 -4.48 9.79 -55.35
N ALA A 9 -3.52 10.23 -54.52
CA ALA A 9 -2.18 9.66 -54.44
C ALA A 9 -2.10 8.59 -53.36
N VAL A 10 -1.33 7.53 -53.64
CA VAL A 10 -1.05 6.45 -52.69
C VAL A 10 0.14 6.85 -51.83
N LEU A 11 -0.08 7.00 -50.53
CA LEU A 11 0.96 7.34 -49.55
C LEU A 11 1.70 6.11 -49.04
N ALA A 12 0.99 4.98 -48.93
CA ALA A 12 1.55 3.71 -48.49
C ALA A 12 0.73 2.56 -49.05
N GLU A 13 1.39 1.44 -49.35
CA GLU A 13 0.74 0.21 -49.80
C GLU A 13 1.48 -1.01 -49.29
N ALA A 14 0.78 -1.85 -48.52
CA ALA A 14 1.37 -3.04 -47.90
C ALA A 14 0.40 -4.22 -47.99
N PRO A 15 0.92 -5.45 -48.13
CA PRO A 15 0.08 -6.66 -48.05
C PRO A 15 -0.48 -6.85 -46.64
N GLN A 16 0.26 -6.39 -45.62
CA GLN A 16 -0.10 -6.47 -44.22
C GLN A 16 0.27 -5.20 -43.46
N THR A 17 -0.59 -4.82 -42.52
CA THR A 17 -0.37 -3.74 -41.56
C THR A 17 -0.55 -4.28 -40.15
N ILE A 18 -0.01 -3.56 -39.17
CA ILE A 18 -0.29 -3.86 -37.77
C ILE A 18 -1.49 -3.01 -37.36
N ARG A 19 -2.63 -3.65 -37.12
CA ARG A 19 -3.81 -2.94 -36.62
C ARG A 19 -3.76 -2.79 -35.10
N LEU A 20 -3.83 -1.55 -34.62
CA LEU A 20 -3.81 -1.23 -33.20
C LEU A 20 -4.71 -0.02 -32.90
N GLU A 21 -5.66 -0.19 -31.98
CA GLU A 21 -6.65 0.84 -31.61
C GLU A 21 -7.36 1.45 -32.84
N GLY A 22 -7.78 0.60 -33.79
CA GLY A 22 -8.49 1.03 -35.01
C GLY A 22 -7.63 1.73 -36.06
N ASN A 23 -6.31 1.88 -35.83
CA ASN A 23 -5.38 2.44 -36.80
C ASN A 23 -4.54 1.34 -37.46
N ASP A 24 -4.29 1.50 -38.75
CA ASP A 24 -3.39 0.64 -39.52
C ASP A 24 -1.99 1.25 -39.57
N TYR A 25 -1.03 0.52 -39.00
CA TYR A 25 0.37 0.90 -38.99
C TYR A 25 1.09 0.23 -40.16
N PHE A 26 1.50 1.04 -41.12
CA PHE A 26 2.21 0.63 -42.33
C PHE A 26 3.71 0.47 -42.04
N PRO A 27 4.34 -0.61 -42.53
CA PRO A 27 5.78 -0.79 -42.37
C PRO A 27 6.56 0.29 -43.12
N PRO A 28 7.73 0.74 -42.61
CA PRO A 28 8.45 1.89 -43.17
C PRO A 28 8.92 1.72 -44.61
N GLU A 29 9.08 0.48 -45.08
CA GLU A 29 9.40 0.11 -46.46
C GLU A 29 8.23 0.27 -47.44
N SER A 30 6.99 0.27 -46.94
CA SER A 30 5.78 0.42 -47.77
C SER A 30 5.41 1.88 -48.08
N LEU A 31 6.17 2.83 -47.53
CA LEU A 31 5.87 4.26 -47.58
C LEU A 31 6.45 4.92 -48.83
N ARG A 32 5.63 5.73 -49.48
CA ARG A 32 6.05 6.65 -50.54
C ARG A 32 6.62 7.93 -49.93
N ARG A 33 7.91 7.88 -49.59
CA ARG A 33 8.61 8.98 -48.90
C ARG A 33 8.59 10.30 -49.66
N GLU A 34 8.41 10.27 -50.98
CA GLU A 34 8.22 11.45 -51.81
C GLU A 34 7.02 12.32 -51.39
N HIS A 35 6.03 11.74 -50.71
CA HIS A 35 4.84 12.45 -50.24
C HIS A 35 4.88 12.79 -48.74
N LEU A 36 5.97 12.45 -48.03
CA LEU A 36 6.09 12.61 -46.58
C LEU A 36 7.23 13.58 -46.25
N VAL A 37 6.90 14.65 -45.54
CA VAL A 37 7.85 15.66 -45.07
C VAL A 37 7.91 15.61 -43.56
N ASP A 38 9.12 15.58 -42.99
CA ASP A 38 9.31 15.59 -41.53
C ASP A 38 8.66 16.83 -40.91
N SER A 39 7.82 16.61 -39.90
CA SER A 39 7.24 17.67 -39.08
C SER A 39 8.02 17.84 -37.78
N ARG A 40 7.99 19.06 -37.23
CA ARG A 40 8.53 19.35 -35.89
C ARG A 40 7.57 18.93 -34.78
N THR A 41 6.31 18.64 -35.11
CA THR A 41 5.28 18.24 -34.16
C THR A 41 5.64 16.91 -33.50
N LYS A 42 5.45 16.87 -32.17
CA LYS A 42 5.62 15.66 -31.36
C LYS A 42 4.53 15.63 -30.30
N SER A 43 4.02 14.45 -30.01
CA SER A 43 3.02 14.25 -28.95
C SER A 43 3.42 13.07 -28.08
N ILE A 44 3.00 13.09 -26.81
CA ILE A 44 3.28 12.01 -25.87
C ILE A 44 1.99 11.23 -25.65
N CYS A 45 2.02 9.95 -26.01
CA CYS A 45 0.99 9.00 -25.62
C CYS A 45 1.42 8.30 -24.32
N PRO A 46 0.57 8.27 -23.26
CA PRO A 46 0.94 7.71 -21.95
C PRO A 46 1.52 6.30 -21.99
N TRP A 47 1.03 5.48 -22.94
CA TRP A 47 1.40 4.08 -23.01
C TRP A 47 2.18 3.69 -24.26
N LYS A 48 2.06 4.42 -25.38
CA LYS A 48 2.83 4.13 -26.62
C LYS A 48 4.18 4.81 -26.65
N GLY A 49 4.34 5.98 -26.02
CA GLY A 49 5.58 6.77 -26.02
C GLY A 49 5.47 8.06 -26.85
N LEU A 50 6.62 8.58 -27.30
CA LEU A 50 6.73 9.82 -28.06
C LEU A 50 6.42 9.59 -29.54
N ALA A 51 5.34 10.18 -30.04
CA ALA A 51 4.97 10.19 -31.44
C ALA A 51 5.72 11.31 -32.18
N HIS A 52 6.17 11.00 -33.38
CA HIS A 52 6.70 11.93 -34.37
C HIS A 52 5.74 11.99 -35.54
N TYR A 53 5.63 13.14 -36.18
CA TYR A 53 4.67 13.38 -37.26
C TYR A 53 5.34 13.63 -38.60
N TYR A 54 4.67 13.25 -39.67
CA TYR A 54 4.94 13.66 -41.04
C TYR A 54 3.79 14.53 -41.54
N THR A 55 4.15 15.60 -42.23
CA THR A 55 3.25 16.36 -43.08
C THR A 55 3.17 15.68 -44.43
N VAL A 56 1.96 15.42 -44.92
CA VAL A 56 1.75 14.82 -46.24
C VAL A 56 1.68 15.95 -47.28
N SER A 57 2.40 15.83 -48.39
CA SER A 57 2.29 16.75 -49.52
C SER A 57 2.13 16.02 -50.84
N VAL A 58 1.07 16.38 -51.57
CA VAL A 58 0.69 15.76 -52.83
C VAL A 58 0.25 16.86 -53.79
N ASN A 59 0.85 16.93 -54.98
CA ASN A 59 0.45 17.85 -56.06
C ASN A 59 0.36 19.34 -55.66
N GLY A 60 1.14 19.78 -54.68
CA GLY A 60 1.12 21.16 -54.16
C GLY A 60 0.17 21.39 -52.98
N ASP A 61 -0.72 20.44 -52.69
CA ASP A 61 -1.52 20.45 -51.46
C ASP A 61 -0.70 19.93 -50.28
N VAL A 62 -0.97 20.48 -49.09
CA VAL A 62 -0.27 20.14 -47.85
C VAL A 62 -1.29 19.75 -46.79
N ASN A 63 -1.13 18.57 -46.21
CA ASN A 63 -1.88 18.09 -45.06
C ASN A 63 -0.94 17.99 -43.84
N PRO A 64 -0.94 19.01 -42.97
CA PRO A 64 -0.02 19.08 -41.85
C PRO A 64 -0.26 17.92 -40.88
N ASP A 65 0.84 17.32 -40.41
CA ASP A 65 0.85 16.27 -39.39
C ASP A 65 -0.06 15.07 -39.69
N ALA A 66 -0.37 14.80 -40.96
CA ALA A 66 -1.34 13.78 -41.38
C ALA A 66 -0.85 12.33 -41.28
N ALA A 67 0.40 12.10 -40.89
CA ALA A 67 0.91 10.78 -40.54
C ALA A 67 1.73 10.84 -39.25
N TRP A 68 1.78 9.76 -38.48
CA TRP A 68 2.60 9.68 -37.27
C TRP A 68 3.23 8.31 -37.06
N TYR A 69 4.34 8.28 -36.33
CA TYR A 69 5.08 7.07 -35.99
C TYR A 69 5.76 7.17 -34.63
N TYR A 70 6.16 6.02 -34.10
CA TYR A 70 6.86 5.91 -32.83
C TYR A 70 8.28 5.37 -33.05
N PRO A 71 9.33 6.21 -32.99
CA PRO A 71 10.71 5.74 -33.14
C PRO A 71 11.21 4.95 -31.92
N ARG A 72 10.72 5.32 -30.73
CA ARG A 72 11.04 4.69 -29.45
C ARG A 72 9.76 4.37 -28.68
N PRO A 73 8.99 3.35 -29.12
CA PRO A 73 7.76 2.97 -28.42
C PRO A 73 8.05 2.27 -27.09
N SER A 74 7.05 2.24 -26.21
CA SER A 74 7.12 1.46 -24.98
C SER A 74 7.25 -0.06 -25.26
N PRO A 75 7.65 -0.87 -24.26
CA PRO A 75 7.69 -2.32 -24.40
C PRO A 75 6.38 -2.93 -24.90
N LEU A 76 5.24 -2.39 -24.47
CA LEU A 76 3.90 -2.85 -24.85
C LEU A 76 3.56 -2.53 -26.31
N ALA A 77 4.11 -1.44 -26.86
CA ALA A 77 3.89 -0.99 -28.23
C ALA A 77 5.05 -1.30 -29.18
N ARG A 78 5.97 -2.21 -28.82
CA ARG A 78 7.20 -2.46 -29.58
C ARG A 78 6.96 -2.91 -31.02
N ARG A 79 5.85 -3.60 -31.26
CA ARG A 79 5.47 -4.12 -32.59
C ARG A 79 5.27 -3.00 -33.62
N ILE A 80 4.84 -1.81 -33.22
CA ILE A 80 4.61 -0.67 -34.13
C ILE A 80 5.82 0.25 -34.28
N LYS A 81 7.03 -0.18 -33.86
CA LYS A 81 8.24 0.64 -33.95
C LYS A 81 8.49 1.05 -35.40
N ASN A 82 8.68 2.35 -35.61
CA ASN A 82 8.88 2.97 -36.92
C ASN A 82 7.77 2.75 -37.96
N HIS A 83 6.66 2.12 -37.58
CA HIS A 83 5.52 2.00 -38.48
C HIS A 83 4.72 3.30 -38.46
N VAL A 84 4.17 3.67 -39.62
CA VAL A 84 3.46 4.93 -39.82
C VAL A 84 1.96 4.66 -39.93
N ALA A 85 1.18 5.40 -39.16
CA ALA A 85 -0.27 5.46 -39.28
C ALA A 85 -0.70 6.82 -39.88
N PHE A 86 -1.88 6.85 -40.49
CA PHE A 86 -2.41 8.01 -41.20
C PHE A 86 -3.78 8.43 -40.65
N TRP A 87 -4.07 9.72 -40.69
CA TRP A 87 -5.34 10.31 -40.25
C TRP A 87 -5.64 11.60 -41.04
N ASN A 88 -6.51 12.46 -40.51
CA ASN A 88 -6.80 13.79 -41.05
C ASN A 88 -7.23 13.79 -42.53
N GLY A 89 -8.15 12.88 -42.88
CA GLY A 89 -8.70 12.77 -44.24
C GLY A 89 -7.94 11.83 -45.17
N VAL A 90 -6.83 11.23 -44.74
CA VAL A 90 -6.23 10.09 -45.45
C VAL A 90 -7.15 8.88 -45.30
N ARG A 91 -7.54 8.28 -46.43
CA ARG A 91 -8.40 7.08 -46.44
C ARG A 91 -7.52 5.84 -46.46
N VAL A 92 -7.76 4.93 -45.52
CA VAL A 92 -7.15 3.61 -45.51
C VAL A 92 -8.18 2.61 -46.03
N GLU A 93 -7.86 1.95 -47.14
CA GLU A 93 -8.76 1.03 -47.83
C GLU A 93 -8.07 -0.29 -48.17
N GLY A 94 -8.86 -1.37 -48.26
CA GLY A 94 -8.40 -2.71 -48.63
C GLY A 94 -8.47 -3.74 -47.49
N GLU A 95 -8.40 -5.00 -47.88
CA GLU A 95 -8.38 -6.15 -46.97
C GLU A 95 -6.95 -6.71 -46.85
N PRO A 96 -6.56 -7.24 -45.68
CA PRO A 96 -5.30 -7.94 -45.53
C PRO A 96 -5.24 -9.09 -46.54
N GLU A 97 -4.12 -9.25 -47.22
CA GLU A 97 -3.91 -10.45 -48.01
C GLU A 97 -3.79 -11.65 -47.06
N GLU A 98 -4.56 -12.71 -47.33
CA GLU A 98 -4.59 -13.93 -46.52
C GLU A 98 -3.23 -14.64 -46.61
N ALA A 99 -2.38 -14.40 -45.62
CA ALA A 99 -1.03 -14.96 -45.56
C ALA A 99 -1.02 -16.37 -44.95
N PRO A 100 -0.03 -17.20 -45.31
CA PRO A 100 0.21 -18.49 -44.66
C PRO A 100 0.34 -18.32 -43.13
N ALA A 101 -0.17 -19.32 -42.40
CA ALA A 101 -0.35 -19.30 -40.96
C ALA A 101 0.82 -18.64 -40.20
N PRO A 102 0.55 -17.75 -39.24
CA PRO A 102 1.59 -17.05 -38.52
C PRO A 102 2.51 -18.06 -37.80
N PRO A 103 3.84 -17.82 -37.75
CA PRO A 103 4.72 -18.61 -36.89
C PRO A 103 4.23 -18.52 -35.43
N PRO A 104 4.45 -19.56 -34.61
CA PRO A 104 3.96 -19.60 -33.24
C PRO A 104 4.40 -18.33 -32.52
N SER A 105 3.40 -17.57 -32.05
CA SER A 105 3.55 -16.25 -31.47
C SER A 105 4.59 -16.28 -30.35
N GLU A 106 5.66 -15.49 -30.50
CA GLU A 106 6.61 -15.27 -29.40
C GLU A 106 5.84 -14.78 -28.18
N GLU A 107 6.00 -15.56 -27.12
CA GLU A 107 5.40 -15.41 -25.81
C GLU A 107 5.93 -14.11 -25.17
N GLY A 108 5.33 -12.99 -25.58
CA GLY A 108 5.62 -11.68 -25.01
C GLY A 108 5.25 -11.69 -23.54
N ASN A 109 6.27 -11.83 -22.68
CA ASN A 109 6.30 -11.67 -21.23
C ASN A 109 5.03 -11.02 -20.65
N ARG A 110 4.00 -11.84 -20.45
CA ARG A 110 2.78 -11.46 -19.74
C ARG A 110 3.15 -11.40 -18.27
N LEU A 111 3.69 -10.27 -17.81
CA LEU A 111 3.73 -10.02 -16.37
C LEU A 111 2.29 -10.16 -15.86
N PRO A 112 2.01 -11.20 -15.04
CA PRO A 112 0.67 -11.75 -15.00
C PRO A 112 -0.16 -10.88 -14.08
N ILE A 113 -1.19 -10.27 -14.67
CA ILE A 113 -2.30 -9.60 -13.98
C ILE A 113 -2.79 -10.43 -12.77
N TRP A 114 -2.75 -11.76 -12.89
CA TRP A 114 -3.07 -12.69 -11.80
C TRP A 114 -2.15 -12.60 -10.58
N ARG A 115 -0.83 -12.38 -10.75
CA ARG A 115 0.09 -12.17 -9.61
C ARG A 115 -0.23 -10.86 -8.89
N ILE A 116 -0.58 -9.81 -9.64
CA ILE A 116 -1.00 -8.52 -9.05
C ILE A 116 -2.29 -8.72 -8.23
N GLY A 117 -3.25 -9.48 -8.76
CA GLY A 117 -4.48 -9.85 -8.06
C GLY A 117 -4.23 -10.61 -6.75
N ILE A 118 -3.35 -11.62 -6.77
CA ILE A 118 -3.01 -12.37 -5.55
C ILE A 118 -2.31 -11.50 -4.52
N THR A 119 -1.32 -10.70 -4.94
CA THR A 119 -0.62 -9.83 -4.01
C THR A 119 -1.55 -8.78 -3.41
N GLY A 120 -2.46 -8.21 -4.21
CA GLY A 120 -3.46 -7.26 -3.73
C GLY A 120 -4.44 -7.90 -2.74
N GLY A 121 -4.91 -9.11 -3.03
CA GLY A 121 -5.80 -9.87 -2.15
C GLY A 121 -5.15 -10.20 -0.81
N LEU A 122 -3.91 -10.71 -0.82
CA LEU A 122 -3.16 -11.04 0.40
C LEU A 122 -2.88 -9.79 1.25
N VAL A 123 -2.48 -8.68 0.63
CA VAL A 123 -2.24 -7.40 1.34
C VAL A 123 -3.54 -6.85 1.93
N GLY A 124 -4.65 -6.93 1.20
CA GLY A 124 -5.96 -6.53 1.70
C GLY A 124 -6.42 -7.35 2.90
N ILE A 125 -6.23 -8.68 2.85
CA ILE A 125 -6.54 -9.57 3.98
C ILE A 125 -5.65 -9.24 5.18
N LEU A 126 -4.35 -8.99 4.98
CA LEU A 126 -3.42 -8.65 6.05
C LEU A 126 -3.82 -7.35 6.78
N CYS A 127 -4.34 -6.37 6.04
CA CYS A 127 -4.81 -5.10 6.59
C CYS A 127 -6.03 -5.26 7.53
N CYS A 128 -6.86 -6.28 7.30
CA CYS A 128 -8.03 -6.55 8.14
C CYS A 128 -7.74 -7.53 9.28
N VAL A 129 -6.95 -8.58 9.01
CA VAL A 129 -6.68 -9.64 10.00
C VAL A 129 -5.74 -9.15 11.10
N GLY A 130 -4.75 -8.31 10.77
CA GLY A 130 -3.79 -7.81 11.76
C GLY A 130 -4.43 -7.09 12.95
N PRO A 131 -5.25 -6.05 12.73
CA PRO A 131 -5.94 -5.35 13.81
C PRO A 131 -6.86 -6.24 14.64
N THR A 132 -7.59 -7.16 14.00
CA THR A 132 -8.48 -8.09 14.71
C THR A 132 -7.72 -9.04 15.62
N VAL A 133 -6.58 -9.57 15.17
CA VAL A 133 -5.73 -10.45 15.97
C VAL A 133 -5.15 -9.69 17.17
N LEU A 134 -4.67 -8.46 16.97
CA LEU A 134 -4.17 -7.63 18.07
C LEU A 134 -5.26 -7.31 19.10
N ALA A 135 -6.48 -7.00 18.65
CA ALA A 135 -7.61 -6.76 19.53
C ALA A 135 -7.96 -8.00 20.36
N MET A 136 -8.01 -9.18 19.73
CA MET A 136 -8.25 -10.45 20.44
C MET A 136 -7.16 -10.74 21.47
N PHE A 137 -5.89 -10.50 21.14
CA PHE A 137 -4.77 -10.69 22.07
C PHE A 137 -4.88 -9.77 23.29
N GLY A 138 -5.29 -8.51 23.08
CA GLY A 138 -5.56 -7.56 24.17
C GLY A 138 -6.69 -8.02 25.09
N ILE A 139 -7.81 -8.47 24.53
CA ILE A 139 -8.96 -8.96 25.29
C ILE A 139 -8.58 -10.20 26.11
N ILE A 140 -7.89 -11.17 25.49
CA ILE A 140 -7.44 -12.39 26.17
C ILE A 140 -6.47 -12.05 27.30
N SER A 141 -5.50 -11.17 27.06
CA SER A 141 -4.55 -10.73 28.10
C SER A 141 -5.28 -10.08 29.28
N GLY A 142 -6.24 -9.19 29.01
CA GLY A 142 -7.04 -8.53 30.05
C GLY A 142 -7.87 -9.52 30.87
N ALA A 143 -8.56 -10.45 30.21
CA ALA A 143 -9.34 -11.49 30.87
C ALA A 143 -8.46 -12.41 31.73
N THR A 144 -7.28 -12.78 31.23
CA THR A 144 -6.35 -13.63 31.97
C THR A 144 -5.80 -12.92 33.21
N ALA A 145 -5.48 -11.63 33.10
CA ALA A 145 -5.01 -10.82 34.23
C ALA A 145 -6.08 -10.70 35.32
N LEU A 146 -7.35 -10.49 34.95
CA LEU A 146 -8.49 -10.46 35.87
C LEU A 146 -8.69 -11.81 36.57
N ALA A 147 -8.62 -12.92 35.82
CA ALA A 147 -8.73 -14.27 36.37
C ALA A 147 -7.62 -14.57 37.39
N TRP A 148 -6.38 -14.18 37.06
CA TRP A 148 -5.24 -14.29 37.97
C TRP A 148 -5.41 -13.43 39.21
N ALA A 149 -5.84 -12.19 39.06
CA ALA A 149 -6.12 -11.31 40.19
C ALA A 149 -7.15 -11.93 41.13
N ASN A 150 -8.25 -12.45 40.59
CA ASN A 150 -9.30 -13.06 41.40
C ASN A 150 -8.80 -14.33 42.13
N ASN A 151 -7.95 -15.14 41.49
CA ASN A 151 -7.38 -16.33 42.13
C ASN A 151 -6.35 -15.96 43.22
N LEU A 152 -5.43 -15.03 42.94
CA LEU A 152 -4.44 -14.56 43.91
C LEU A 152 -5.09 -13.88 45.12
N TYR A 153 -6.05 -12.99 44.89
CA TYR A 153 -6.71 -12.24 45.97
C TYR A 153 -7.81 -13.01 46.67
N GLY A 154 -8.41 -14.02 46.04
CA GLY A 154 -9.36 -14.93 46.68
C GLY A 154 -8.65 -16.01 47.48
N ASN A 155 -8.02 -16.97 46.79
CA ASN A 155 -7.45 -18.18 47.42
C ASN A 155 -6.15 -17.91 48.18
N TYR A 156 -5.33 -16.97 47.69
CA TYR A 156 -4.01 -16.66 48.27
C TYR A 156 -3.98 -15.32 49.01
N ALA A 157 -5.14 -14.78 49.36
CA ALA A 157 -5.29 -13.47 50.01
C ALA A 157 -4.34 -13.29 51.19
N TRP A 158 -4.22 -14.32 52.03
CA TRP A 158 -3.41 -14.25 53.24
C TRP A 158 -1.91 -14.36 52.96
N TRP A 159 -1.49 -15.23 52.04
CA TRP A 159 -0.09 -15.33 51.62
C TRP A 159 0.41 -14.01 51.03
N PHE A 160 -0.41 -13.34 50.22
CA PHE A 160 -0.05 -12.05 49.64
C PHE A 160 0.09 -10.96 50.72
N ARG A 161 -0.85 -10.91 51.67
CA ARG A 161 -0.79 -9.98 52.82
C ARG A 161 0.43 -10.23 53.71
N LEU A 162 0.75 -11.49 54.00
CA LEU A 162 1.92 -11.86 54.81
C LEU A 162 3.22 -11.52 54.10
N SER A 163 3.31 -11.79 52.79
CA SER A 163 4.50 -11.44 52.00
C SER A 163 4.71 -9.91 51.95
N GLY A 164 3.65 -9.13 51.76
CA GLY A 164 3.70 -7.67 51.78
C GLY A 164 4.11 -7.11 53.14
N LEU A 165 3.56 -7.65 54.24
CA LEU A 165 3.98 -7.29 55.59
C LEU A 165 5.44 -7.67 55.86
N GLY A 166 5.88 -8.83 55.38
CA GLY A 166 7.28 -9.26 55.48
C GLY A 166 8.23 -8.31 54.76
N VAL A 167 7.89 -7.88 53.54
CA VAL A 167 8.66 -6.89 52.78
C VAL A 167 8.68 -5.53 53.49
N LEU A 168 7.54 -5.05 53.99
CA LEU A 168 7.48 -3.79 54.74
C LEU A 168 8.30 -3.86 56.03
N ALA A 169 8.22 -4.96 56.77
CA ALA A 169 9.03 -5.19 57.97
C ALA A 169 10.52 -5.22 57.63
N LEU A 170 10.90 -5.89 56.54
CA LEU A 170 12.28 -5.92 56.04
C LEU A 170 12.77 -4.52 55.65
N LEU A 171 11.98 -3.75 54.90
CA LEU A 171 12.33 -2.39 54.49
C LEU A 171 12.41 -1.44 55.68
N ALA A 172 11.48 -1.54 56.63
CA ALA A 172 11.51 -0.76 57.87
C ALA A 172 12.74 -1.12 58.72
N TRP A 173 13.06 -2.41 58.81
CA TRP A 173 14.27 -2.88 59.49
C TRP A 173 15.54 -2.36 58.81
N ILE A 174 15.64 -2.44 57.48
CA ILE A 174 16.76 -1.89 56.71
C ILE A 174 16.86 -0.37 56.91
N ALA A 175 15.74 0.35 56.86
CA ALA A 175 15.71 1.80 57.05
C ALA A 175 16.16 2.21 58.46
N LEU A 176 15.67 1.52 59.49
CA LEU A 176 16.04 1.74 60.89
C LEU A 176 17.52 1.39 61.14
N ARG A 177 18.00 0.29 60.54
CA ARG A 177 19.40 -0.14 60.59
C ARG A 177 20.33 0.88 59.93
N ARG A 178 19.96 1.41 58.74
CA ARG A 178 20.72 2.48 58.06
C ARG A 178 20.78 3.78 58.85
N ARG A 179 19.82 4.03 59.74
CA ARG A 179 19.75 5.23 60.60
C ARG A 179 20.41 5.02 61.97
N ASN A 180 21.00 3.86 62.26
CA ASN A 180 21.55 3.49 63.58
C ASN A 180 20.54 3.63 64.74
N GLN A 181 19.23 3.49 64.46
CA GLN A 181 18.14 3.72 65.43
C GLN A 181 17.55 2.42 66.02
N CYS A 182 18.30 1.31 66.03
CA CYS A 182 17.83 0.04 66.60
C CYS A 182 17.72 0.02 68.14
N SER A 183 17.86 1.16 68.83
CA SER A 183 17.63 1.25 70.27
C SER A 183 16.17 1.63 70.58
N LEU A 184 15.56 0.96 71.55
CA LEU A 184 14.19 1.23 72.04
C LEU A 184 13.95 2.71 72.41
N GLY A 185 15.01 3.47 72.72
CA GLY A 185 14.94 4.91 73.00
C GLY A 185 14.62 5.78 71.78
N GLY A 186 15.06 5.40 70.57
CA GLY A 186 14.79 6.14 69.33
C GLY A 186 13.32 6.05 68.90
N VAL A 187 12.73 4.85 69.03
CA VAL A 187 11.32 4.58 68.68
C VAL A 187 10.36 5.38 69.57
N ARG A 188 10.68 5.58 70.85
CA ARG A 188 9.84 6.32 71.79
C ARG A 188 9.72 7.81 71.42
N ARG A 189 10.74 8.39 70.76
CA ARG A 189 10.72 9.76 70.24
C ARG A 189 9.91 9.87 68.95
N LEU A 190 9.90 8.82 68.14
CA LEU A 190 9.17 8.76 66.86
C LEU A 190 7.71 8.30 67.01
N ARG A 191 7.28 7.85 68.21
CA ARG A 191 5.96 7.28 68.46
C ARG A 191 4.78 8.14 67.97
N TRP A 192 4.87 9.46 68.14
CA TRP A 192 3.81 10.38 67.68
C TRP A 192 3.78 10.54 66.16
N ARG A 193 4.94 10.45 65.49
CA ARG A 193 5.01 10.45 64.02
C ARG A 193 4.50 9.14 63.42
N LEU A 194 4.80 8.02 64.06
CA LEU A 194 4.26 6.72 63.66
C LEU A 194 2.75 6.64 63.90
N ALA A 195 2.26 7.15 65.04
CA ALA A 195 0.84 7.20 65.35
C ALA A 195 0.07 8.08 64.34
N THR A 196 0.62 9.24 63.96
CA THR A 196 0.01 10.10 62.93
C THR A 196 0.01 9.45 61.55
N MET A 197 1.11 8.80 61.13
CA MET A 197 1.12 8.02 59.87
C MET A 197 0.10 6.88 59.88
N LEU A 198 -0.01 6.15 60.99
CA LEU A 198 -1.00 5.06 61.13
C LEU A 198 -2.42 5.60 61.08
N ALA A 199 -2.70 6.72 61.74
CA ALA A 199 -4.01 7.37 61.73
C ALA A 199 -4.38 7.86 60.32
N ILE A 200 -3.43 8.43 59.57
CA ILE A 200 -3.63 8.82 58.17
C ILE A 200 -3.94 7.56 57.33
N ALA A 201 -3.14 6.50 57.44
CA ALA A 201 -3.36 5.27 56.68
C ALA A 201 -4.73 4.63 56.98
N ALA A 202 -5.11 4.56 58.25
CA ALA A 202 -6.41 4.05 58.68
C ALA A 202 -7.57 4.95 58.19
N GLY A 203 -7.41 6.27 58.26
CA GLY A 203 -8.37 7.24 57.76
C GLY A 203 -8.57 7.13 56.24
N THR A 204 -7.48 7.06 55.48
CA THR A 204 -7.53 6.87 54.01
C THR A 204 -8.20 5.56 53.65
N TYR A 205 -7.88 4.47 54.36
CA TYR A 205 -8.55 3.18 54.16
C TYR A 205 -10.04 3.24 54.45
N ALA A 206 -10.45 3.87 55.57
CA ALA A 206 -11.85 4.03 55.93
C ALA A 206 -12.63 4.85 54.89
N VAL A 207 -12.02 5.93 54.37
CA VAL A 207 -12.61 6.75 53.30
C VAL A 207 -12.77 5.94 52.03
N LEU A 208 -11.73 5.22 51.59
CA LEU A 208 -11.80 4.38 50.39
C LEU A 208 -12.87 3.30 50.54
N TYR A 209 -12.91 2.61 51.68
CA TYR A 209 -13.93 1.60 51.96
C TYR A 209 -15.35 2.18 51.96
N GLY A 210 -15.54 3.35 52.56
CA GLY A 210 -16.82 4.07 52.54
C GLY A 210 -17.26 4.48 51.13
N VAL A 211 -16.32 4.95 50.30
CA VAL A 211 -16.60 5.32 48.91
C VAL A 211 -16.94 4.08 48.06
N THR A 212 -16.17 2.99 48.18
CA THR A 212 -16.44 1.77 47.41
C THR A 212 -17.78 1.15 47.79
N THR A 213 -18.10 1.10 49.08
CA THR A 213 -19.40 0.57 49.56
C THR A 213 -20.58 1.49 49.20
N TRP A 214 -20.36 2.81 49.16
CA TRP A 214 -21.38 3.74 48.68
C TRP A 214 -21.63 3.56 47.18
N LEU A 215 -20.57 3.43 46.36
CA LEU A 215 -20.70 3.22 44.91
C LEU A 215 -21.41 1.91 44.57
N GLU A 216 -21.14 0.83 45.30
CA GLU A 216 -21.84 -0.46 45.14
C GLU A 216 -23.34 -0.37 45.44
N ARG A 217 -23.80 0.63 46.20
CA ARG A 217 -25.23 0.84 46.46
C ARG A 217 -25.98 1.48 45.29
N PHE A 218 -25.29 2.09 44.33
CA PHE A 218 -25.87 2.75 43.16
C PHE A 218 -25.72 1.94 41.85
N ALA A 219 -24.93 0.86 41.87
CA ALA A 219 -24.78 -0.09 40.78
C ALA A 219 -25.79 -1.23 40.89
#